data_AF-A0A3E1DVT1-F1
#
_entry.id   AF-A0A3E1DVT1-F1
#
_cell.length_a   1.000
_cell.length_b   1.000
_cell.length_c   1.000
_cell.angle_alpha   90.00
_cell.angle_beta   90.00
_cell.angle_gamma   90.00
#
_symmetry.space_group_name_H-M   'P 1'
#
loop_
_entity.id
_entity.type
_entity.pdbx_description
1 polymer ?
#
loop_
_entity_poly.entity_id
_entity_poly.type
_entity_poly.pdbx_seq_one_letter_code
_entity_poly.pdbx_strand_id
1 'polypeptide(L)'
;FATPALTGPRDYWVRVTDSSWYTDSATATVSILQFVLSASGLHGTITGSGTYTDMTNASLTATADPGYVFSGWTGDTTATTNPLPVLMDQARTIGAVFSQDTADNDSDGLTNFEEIVVYGTDPNKADTDGDGLTDGQEIHFSHTNPLLVDSNSNGISDALEDPDGDGLTTLFELNTTIPIPCSPTATRTACPMHTRPSSKDLRSNPPSVTRSPSI
;
A
#
# COMPACT_ATOMS: atom_id res chain seq x y z
N PHE A 1 -0.71 -17.03 -46.14
CA PHE A 1 0.71 -16.96 -46.50
C PHE A 1 1.17 -15.54 -46.27
N ALA A 2 1.83 -15.29 -45.13
CA ALA A 2 2.33 -13.97 -44.76
C ALA A 2 3.53 -13.61 -45.66
N THR A 3 3.47 -12.44 -46.28
CA THR A 3 4.63 -11.84 -46.98
C THR A 3 5.70 -11.52 -45.95
N PRO A 4 6.96 -11.95 -46.14
CA PRO A 4 8.02 -11.60 -45.20
C PRO A 4 8.30 -10.10 -45.30
N ALA A 5 8.32 -9.43 -44.15
CA ALA A 5 8.82 -8.07 -44.02
C ALA A 5 10.29 -8.05 -44.45
N LEU A 6 10.60 -7.26 -45.48
CA LEU A 6 11.94 -7.15 -46.03
C LEU A 6 12.70 -6.07 -45.24
N THR A 7 13.56 -6.50 -44.32
CA THR A 7 14.35 -5.64 -43.44
C THR A 7 15.80 -5.59 -43.92
N GLY A 8 16.16 -4.54 -44.64
CA GLY A 8 17.52 -4.22 -45.08
C GLY A 8 17.53 -2.96 -45.95
N PRO A 9 18.65 -2.22 -46.06
CA PRO A 9 18.76 -1.13 -47.01
C PRO A 9 18.48 -1.66 -48.41
N ARG A 10 17.48 -1.09 -49.09
CA ARG A 10 17.20 -1.43 -50.49
C ARG A 10 18.11 -0.60 -51.37
N ASP A 11 19.02 -1.26 -52.06
CA ASP A 11 19.75 -0.65 -53.16
C ASP A 11 18.78 -0.48 -54.34
N TYR A 12 18.42 0.76 -54.66
CA TYR A 12 17.60 1.08 -55.82
C TYR A 12 18.52 1.36 -57.00
N TRP A 13 18.37 0.58 -58.08
CA TRP A 13 19.05 0.82 -59.35
C TRP A 13 18.12 1.63 -60.26
N VAL A 14 18.47 2.88 -60.57
CA VAL A 14 17.79 3.67 -61.60
C VAL A 14 18.42 3.33 -62.94
N ARG A 15 17.66 2.73 -63.87
CA ARG A 15 18.10 2.55 -65.26
C ARG A 15 17.83 3.83 -66.05
N VAL A 16 18.89 4.50 -66.49
CA VAL A 16 18.85 5.59 -67.47
C VAL A 16 19.10 4.98 -68.85
N THR A 17 18.19 5.18 -69.81
CA THR A 17 18.18 4.47 -71.11
C THR A 17 18.63 5.32 -72.30
N ASP A 18 19.06 6.55 -72.08
CA ASP A 18 19.56 7.45 -73.12
C ASP A 18 21.01 7.87 -72.86
N SER A 19 21.73 8.16 -73.94
CA SER A 19 23.14 8.57 -73.95
C SER A 19 23.33 10.06 -73.62
N SER A 20 22.38 10.65 -72.91
CA SER A 20 22.38 12.06 -72.54
C SER A 20 22.85 12.23 -71.10
N TRP A 21 23.66 13.26 -70.85
CA TRP A 21 24.11 13.58 -69.50
C TRP A 21 22.97 14.30 -68.75
N TYR A 22 22.42 13.66 -67.72
CA TYR A 22 21.50 14.27 -66.76
C TYR A 22 22.22 14.46 -65.42
N THR A 23 22.10 15.64 -64.80
CA THR A 23 22.33 15.81 -63.36
C THR A 23 20.96 15.78 -62.68
N ASP A 24 20.41 14.58 -62.51
CA ASP A 24 19.19 14.41 -61.72
C ASP A 24 19.58 14.00 -60.29
N SER A 25 19.36 14.91 -59.35
CA SER A 25 19.47 14.61 -57.92
C SER A 25 18.07 14.23 -57.42
N ALA A 26 17.71 12.96 -57.56
CA ALA A 26 16.49 12.45 -56.92
C ALA A 26 16.75 12.25 -55.42
N THR A 27 16.05 13.01 -54.58
CA THR A 27 16.03 12.79 -53.13
C THR A 27 15.05 11.66 -52.81
N ALA A 28 15.56 10.49 -52.43
CA ALA A 28 14.74 9.42 -51.87
C ALA A 28 14.44 9.71 -50.40
N THR A 29 13.17 9.92 -50.06
CA THR A 29 12.74 10.01 -48.65
C THR A 29 12.53 8.60 -48.10
N VAL A 30 13.41 8.15 -47.20
CA VAL A 30 13.20 6.93 -46.42
C VAL A 30 12.31 7.27 -45.24
N SER A 31 11.12 6.69 -45.17
CA SER A 31 10.24 6.80 -44.00
C SER A 31 10.52 5.64 -43.07
N ILE A 32 10.94 5.94 -41.83
CA ILE A 32 11.03 4.94 -40.77
C ILE A 32 9.63 4.62 -40.27
N LEU A 33 9.27 3.34 -40.25
CA LEU A 33 8.00 2.89 -39.70
C LEU A 33 8.05 3.04 -38.17
N GLN A 34 7.02 3.65 -37.61
CA GLN A 34 6.89 3.90 -36.18
C GLN A 34 5.53 3.43 -35.67
N PHE A 35 5.51 2.95 -34.43
CA PHE A 35 4.32 2.50 -33.74
C PHE A 35 4.18 3.19 -32.39
N VAL A 36 2.94 3.47 -32.01
CA VAL A 36 2.61 4.07 -30.71
C VAL A 36 2.37 2.96 -29.69
N LEU A 37 3.04 3.07 -28.55
CA LEU A 37 2.77 2.31 -27.34
C LEU A 37 2.03 3.20 -26.36
N SER A 38 0.77 2.90 -26.13
CA SER A 38 -0.06 3.59 -25.14
C SER A 38 -0.26 2.68 -23.93
N ALA A 39 0.04 3.18 -22.73
CA ALA A 39 -0.27 2.47 -21.51
C ALA A 39 -1.02 3.35 -20.50
N SER A 40 -1.98 2.74 -19.79
CA SER A 40 -2.80 3.41 -18.78
C SER A 40 -3.18 2.46 -17.64
N GLY A 41 -3.34 2.98 -16.44
CA GLY A 41 -3.79 2.23 -15.27
C GLY A 41 -4.37 3.19 -14.23
N LEU A 42 -5.17 2.66 -13.32
CA LEU A 42 -5.69 3.38 -12.15
C LEU A 42 -4.98 2.85 -10.90
N HIS A 43 -4.76 3.70 -9.89
CA HIS A 43 -4.08 3.34 -8.63
C HIS A 43 -2.60 2.96 -8.81
N GLY A 44 -1.97 3.59 -9.80
CA GLY A 44 -0.55 3.49 -10.05
C GLY A 44 -0.13 4.34 -11.25
N THR A 45 1.16 4.38 -11.47
CA THR A 45 1.79 5.06 -12.60
C THR A 45 2.46 4.07 -13.54
N ILE A 46 2.49 4.40 -14.83
CA ILE A 46 3.17 3.59 -15.85
C ILE A 46 4.17 4.48 -16.57
N THR A 47 5.39 4.00 -16.72
CA THR A 47 6.45 4.66 -17.50
C THR A 47 6.85 3.80 -18.70
N GLY A 48 7.39 4.43 -19.75
CA GLY A 48 7.81 3.72 -20.98
C GLY A 48 6.79 3.69 -22.11
N SER A 49 5.73 4.49 -22.05
CA SER A 49 4.86 4.76 -23.20
C SER A 49 5.51 5.76 -24.16
N GLY A 50 5.15 5.71 -25.44
CA GLY A 50 5.69 6.62 -26.44
C GLY A 50 5.61 6.08 -27.87
N THR A 51 6.34 6.73 -28.77
CA THR A 51 6.46 6.31 -30.16
C THR A 51 7.80 5.63 -30.37
N TYR A 52 7.77 4.44 -30.95
CA TYR A 52 8.93 3.58 -31.15
C TYR A 52 9.08 3.23 -32.62
N THR A 53 10.32 3.08 -33.09
CA THR A 53 10.57 2.56 -34.43
C THR A 53 10.27 1.06 -34.49
N ASP A 54 9.84 0.59 -35.65
CA ASP A 54 9.54 -0.82 -35.89
C ASP A 54 10.69 -1.74 -35.47
N MET A 55 10.33 -2.89 -34.90
CA MET A 55 11.21 -3.92 -34.33
C MET A 55 12.16 -3.46 -33.22
N THR A 56 11.85 -2.36 -32.54
CA THR A 56 12.58 -1.97 -31.32
C THR A 56 11.94 -2.52 -30.06
N ASN A 57 12.76 -2.72 -29.03
CA ASN A 57 12.30 -3.13 -27.71
C ASN A 57 11.98 -1.89 -26.87
N ALA A 58 10.74 -1.80 -26.41
CA ALA A 58 10.31 -0.90 -25.35
C ALA A 58 10.24 -1.67 -24.02
N SER A 59 10.19 -0.94 -22.91
CA SER A 59 9.98 -1.52 -21.57
C SER A 59 8.94 -0.68 -20.85
N LEU A 60 7.86 -1.30 -20.41
CA LEU A 60 6.86 -0.69 -19.55
C LEU A 60 7.16 -1.04 -18.10
N THR A 61 7.14 -0.05 -17.22
CA THR A 61 7.28 -0.26 -15.78
C THR A 61 6.05 0.30 -15.09
N ALA A 62 5.36 -0.55 -14.34
CA ALA A 62 4.24 -0.16 -13.49
C ALA A 62 4.75 0.08 -12.06
N THR A 63 4.33 1.18 -11.44
CA THR A 63 4.59 1.48 -10.03
C THR A 63 3.25 1.72 -9.35
N ALA A 64 2.90 0.89 -8.37
CA ALA A 64 1.64 1.00 -7.65
C ALA A 64 1.65 2.21 -6.72
N ASP A 65 0.48 2.82 -6.52
CA ASP A 65 0.30 3.85 -5.50
C ASP A 65 0.31 3.22 -4.08
N PRO A 66 0.57 3.98 -3.01
CA PRO A 66 0.52 3.46 -1.63
C PRO A 66 -0.81 2.77 -1.32
N GLY A 67 -0.75 1.60 -0.68
CA GLY A 67 -1.91 0.73 -0.40
C GLY A 67 -2.32 -0.18 -1.55
N TYR A 68 -1.66 -0.12 -2.71
CA TYR A 68 -1.94 -1.00 -3.85
C TYR A 68 -0.73 -1.84 -4.24
N VAL A 69 -1.03 -2.98 -4.87
CA VAL A 69 -0.04 -3.89 -5.45
C VAL A 69 -0.33 -4.11 -6.94
N PHE A 70 0.72 -4.29 -7.72
CA PHE A 70 0.60 -4.60 -9.14
C PHE A 70 0.12 -6.05 -9.34
N SER A 71 -1.01 -6.23 -10.02
CA SER A 71 -1.63 -7.54 -10.25
C SER A 71 -1.32 -8.13 -11.63
N GLY A 72 -1.03 -7.28 -12.62
CA GLY A 72 -0.72 -7.73 -13.99
C GLY A 72 -1.02 -6.69 -15.07
N TRP A 73 -0.69 -7.04 -16.30
CA TRP A 73 -0.99 -6.25 -17.49
C TRP A 73 -2.24 -6.77 -18.21
N THR A 74 -2.91 -5.89 -18.95
CA THR A 74 -4.13 -6.15 -19.73
C THR A 74 -4.07 -5.47 -21.09
N GLY A 75 -5.09 -5.67 -21.94
CA GLY A 75 -5.14 -5.14 -23.30
C GLY A 75 -4.44 -6.08 -24.27
N ASP A 76 -3.43 -5.58 -24.98
CA ASP A 76 -2.67 -6.36 -25.97
C ASP A 76 -1.70 -7.39 -25.37
N THR A 77 -1.74 -7.59 -24.05
CA THR A 77 -1.00 -8.61 -23.30
C THR A 77 -1.76 -8.98 -22.02
N THR A 78 -1.44 -10.14 -21.46
CA THR A 78 -1.91 -10.59 -20.13
C THR A 78 -0.75 -11.04 -19.25
N ALA A 79 0.46 -10.49 -19.51
CA ALA A 79 1.64 -10.82 -18.75
C ALA A 79 1.54 -10.30 -17.30
N THR A 80 2.23 -10.97 -16.38
CA THR A 80 2.30 -10.58 -14.96
C THR A 80 3.69 -10.09 -14.55
N THR A 81 4.66 -10.11 -15.47
CA THR A 81 6.02 -9.64 -15.21
C THR A 81 6.08 -8.12 -15.22
N ASN A 82 6.76 -7.53 -14.23
CA ASN A 82 7.04 -6.11 -14.14
C ASN A 82 8.52 -5.91 -13.78
N PRO A 83 9.34 -5.19 -14.58
CA PRO A 83 9.00 -4.50 -15.84
C PRO A 83 8.60 -5.45 -16.99
N LEU A 84 7.77 -4.95 -17.92
CA LEU A 84 7.30 -5.67 -19.11
C LEU A 84 8.10 -5.27 -20.35
N PRO A 85 8.92 -6.17 -20.94
CA PRO A 85 9.51 -5.95 -22.25
C PRO A 85 8.43 -6.05 -23.34
N VAL A 86 8.44 -5.11 -24.29
CA VAL A 86 7.50 -5.05 -25.42
C VAL A 86 8.27 -4.91 -26.72
N LEU A 87 8.04 -5.83 -27.67
CA LEU A 87 8.52 -5.66 -29.04
C LEU A 87 7.53 -4.82 -29.84
N MET A 88 8.04 -3.75 -30.46
CA MET A 88 7.23 -2.80 -31.23
C MET A 88 7.19 -3.19 -32.71
N ASP A 89 6.39 -4.19 -33.03
CA ASP A 89 6.05 -4.67 -34.39
C ASP A 89 4.69 -4.18 -34.90
N GLN A 90 3.89 -3.57 -34.01
CA GLN A 90 2.63 -2.91 -34.29
C GLN A 90 2.31 -1.89 -33.19
N ALA A 91 1.29 -1.05 -33.40
CA ALA A 91 0.74 -0.20 -32.35
C ALA A 91 0.13 -1.07 -31.24
N ARG A 92 0.37 -0.70 -29.98
CA ARG A 92 -0.08 -1.47 -28.81
C ARG A 92 -0.72 -0.57 -27.76
N THR A 93 -1.79 -1.06 -27.15
CA THR A 93 -2.49 -0.46 -26.01
C THR A 93 -2.50 -1.46 -24.85
N ILE A 94 -1.78 -1.12 -23.78
CA ILE A 94 -1.56 -2.02 -22.63
C ILE A 94 -2.06 -1.36 -21.35
N GLY A 95 -2.95 -2.02 -20.64
CA GLY A 95 -3.43 -1.57 -19.33
C GLY A 95 -2.59 -2.16 -18.19
N ALA A 96 -2.32 -1.41 -17.12
CA ALA A 96 -1.86 -1.99 -15.86
C ALA A 96 -3.03 -2.18 -14.89
N VAL A 97 -3.07 -3.32 -14.21
CA VAL A 97 -4.05 -3.63 -13.18
C VAL A 97 -3.35 -3.62 -11.83
N PHE A 98 -3.96 -2.89 -10.90
CA PHE A 98 -3.54 -2.81 -9.52
C PHE A 98 -4.70 -3.26 -8.63
N SER A 99 -4.39 -3.95 -7.54
CA SER A 99 -5.34 -4.40 -6.53
C SER A 99 -4.94 -3.83 -5.17
N GLN A 100 -5.90 -3.69 -4.26
CA GLN A 100 -5.62 -3.30 -2.88
C GLN A 100 -4.62 -4.28 -2.24
N ASP A 101 -3.73 -3.76 -1.41
CA ASP A 101 -2.86 -4.57 -0.57
C ASP A 101 -3.62 -5.09 0.64
N THR A 102 -4.09 -6.33 0.54
CA THR A 102 -4.88 -6.98 1.61
C THR A 102 -4.00 -7.79 2.57
N ALA A 103 -2.68 -7.62 2.52
CA ALA A 103 -1.81 -8.17 3.56
C ALA A 103 -2.02 -7.41 4.87
N ASP A 104 -1.71 -8.06 5.98
CA ASP A 104 -1.72 -7.51 7.34
C ASP A 104 -0.33 -7.85 7.90
N ASN A 105 0.56 -6.86 7.89
CA ASN A 105 2.00 -7.06 8.07
C ASN A 105 2.41 -7.19 9.54
N ASP A 106 1.71 -6.51 10.44
CA ASP A 106 1.95 -6.53 11.88
C ASP A 106 0.91 -7.32 12.67
N SER A 107 -0.08 -7.88 11.97
CA SER A 107 -1.07 -8.83 12.50
C SER A 107 -2.00 -8.21 13.55
N ASP A 108 -2.34 -6.95 13.38
CA ASP A 108 -3.18 -6.20 14.31
C ASP A 108 -4.69 -6.24 13.95
N GLY A 109 -5.01 -6.79 12.78
CA GLY A 109 -6.37 -6.94 12.28
C GLY A 109 -6.79 -5.90 11.23
N LEU A 110 -5.90 -5.00 10.80
CA LEU A 110 -6.09 -4.12 9.66
C LEU A 110 -5.26 -4.56 8.45
N THR A 111 -5.78 -4.37 7.25
CA THR A 111 -4.99 -4.58 6.04
C THR A 111 -4.11 -3.37 5.74
N ASN A 112 -2.95 -3.58 5.10
CA ASN A 112 -2.05 -2.52 4.65
C ASN A 112 -2.79 -1.43 3.84
N PHE A 113 -3.79 -1.81 3.03
CA PHE A 113 -4.64 -0.83 2.34
C PHE A 113 -5.45 0.02 3.32
N GLU A 114 -6.08 -0.59 4.32
CA GLU A 114 -6.85 0.14 5.34
C GLU A 114 -5.95 1.08 6.14
N GLU A 115 -4.81 0.58 6.59
CA GLU A 115 -3.84 1.37 7.35
C GLU A 115 -3.32 2.56 6.55
N ILE A 116 -2.82 2.34 5.33
CA ILE A 116 -2.19 3.40 4.54
C ILE A 116 -3.24 4.39 3.98
N VAL A 117 -4.37 3.88 3.48
CA VAL A 117 -5.31 4.68 2.67
C VAL A 117 -6.50 5.17 3.47
N VAL A 118 -6.93 4.44 4.51
CA VAL A 118 -8.15 4.76 5.29
C VAL A 118 -7.79 5.44 6.60
N TYR A 119 -6.85 4.89 7.38
CA TYR A 119 -6.56 5.36 8.74
C TYR A 119 -5.29 6.21 8.87
N GLY A 120 -4.35 6.09 7.92
CA GLY A 120 -3.08 6.79 7.94
C GLY A 120 -2.08 6.26 8.97
N THR A 121 -2.25 5.02 9.43
CA THR A 121 -1.38 4.33 10.37
C THR A 121 -0.17 3.70 9.68
N ASP A 122 0.80 3.20 10.46
CA ASP A 122 2.02 2.56 9.93
C ASP A 122 1.79 1.04 9.78
N PRO A 123 1.73 0.50 8.55
CA PRO A 123 1.43 -0.92 8.26
C PRO A 123 2.54 -1.89 8.66
N ASN A 124 3.41 -1.52 9.58
CA ASN A 124 4.43 -2.40 10.15
C ASN A 124 4.52 -2.22 11.67
N LYS A 125 3.55 -1.51 12.26
CA LYS A 125 3.44 -1.25 13.68
C LYS A 125 1.99 -1.42 14.09
N ALA A 126 1.76 -2.53 14.79
CA ALA A 126 0.45 -2.82 15.34
C ALA A 126 -0.11 -1.70 16.24
N ASP A 127 0.74 -0.85 16.81
CA ASP A 127 0.35 0.31 17.63
C ASP A 127 1.14 1.53 17.11
N THR A 128 0.47 2.38 16.33
CA THR A 128 1.12 3.48 15.61
C THR A 128 1.52 4.62 16.53
N ASP A 129 0.69 4.95 17.52
CA ASP A 129 0.91 6.08 18.43
C ASP A 129 1.60 5.71 19.76
N GLY A 130 1.65 4.42 20.08
CA GLY A 130 2.41 3.84 21.17
C GLY A 130 1.71 3.89 22.54
N ASP A 131 0.38 3.97 22.57
CA ASP A 131 -0.38 4.05 23.83
C ASP A 131 -0.67 2.69 24.48
N GLY A 132 -0.49 1.61 23.72
CA GLY A 132 -0.68 0.22 24.15
C GLY A 132 -1.92 -0.47 23.57
N LEU A 133 -2.82 0.24 22.90
CA LEU A 133 -3.84 -0.34 22.04
C LEU A 133 -3.29 -0.52 20.62
N THR A 134 -3.69 -1.60 19.94
CA THR A 134 -3.35 -1.74 18.53
C THR A 134 -4.25 -0.86 17.65
N ASP A 135 -3.80 -0.46 16.46
CA ASP A 135 -4.59 0.38 15.56
C ASP A 135 -5.93 -0.32 15.22
N GLY A 136 -5.88 -1.63 14.98
CA GLY A 136 -7.05 -2.48 14.82
C GLY A 136 -7.93 -2.59 16.06
N GLN A 137 -7.37 -2.53 17.27
CA GLN A 137 -8.16 -2.50 18.52
C GLN A 137 -8.91 -1.18 18.66
N GLU A 138 -8.24 -0.08 18.32
CA GLU A 138 -8.81 1.25 18.42
C GLU A 138 -9.96 1.47 17.46
N ILE A 139 -9.78 1.05 16.22
CA ILE A 139 -10.81 1.17 15.19
C ILE A 139 -12.02 0.28 15.49
N HIS A 140 -11.80 -0.99 15.85
CA HIS A 140 -12.87 -1.98 15.95
C HIS A 140 -13.56 -2.05 17.31
N PHE A 141 -12.90 -1.63 18.40
CA PHE A 141 -13.41 -1.86 19.77
C PHE A 141 -13.55 -0.58 20.60
N SER A 142 -12.49 0.22 20.80
CA SER A 142 -12.58 1.44 21.63
C SER A 142 -13.12 2.65 20.86
N HIS A 143 -13.08 2.61 19.53
CA HIS A 143 -13.47 3.70 18.64
C HIS A 143 -12.70 5.01 18.92
N THR A 144 -11.41 4.87 19.22
CA THR A 144 -10.44 5.95 19.42
C THR A 144 -9.66 6.20 18.13
N ASN A 145 -8.80 7.21 18.13
CA ASN A 145 -8.01 7.62 16.98
C ASN A 145 -6.60 7.02 17.08
N PRO A 146 -6.21 6.09 16.19
CA PRO A 146 -4.95 5.34 16.26
C PRO A 146 -3.68 6.16 15.98
N LEU A 147 -3.82 7.48 15.86
CA LEU A 147 -2.74 8.42 15.65
C LEU A 147 -2.51 9.32 16.87
N LEU A 148 -3.28 9.14 17.95
CA LEU A 148 -3.30 10.01 19.12
C LEU A 148 -3.43 9.19 20.41
N VAL A 149 -2.33 9.15 21.18
CA VAL A 149 -2.24 8.54 22.52
C VAL A 149 -3.40 8.90 23.47
N ASP A 150 -4.00 10.08 23.30
CA ASP A 150 -5.18 10.55 24.04
C ASP A 150 -6.12 11.26 23.04
N SER A 151 -7.08 10.50 22.51
CA SER A 151 -7.98 10.95 21.44
C SER A 151 -8.84 12.15 21.82
N ASN A 152 -9.23 12.25 23.10
CA ASN A 152 -10.13 13.29 23.58
C ASN A 152 -9.40 14.41 24.35
N SER A 153 -8.08 14.29 24.52
CA SER A 153 -7.20 15.24 25.18
C SER A 153 -7.58 15.55 26.63
N ASN A 154 -8.11 14.56 27.36
CA ASN A 154 -8.49 14.72 28.77
C ASN A 154 -7.33 14.50 29.76
N GLY A 155 -6.17 14.05 29.28
CA GLY A 155 -4.96 13.77 30.06
C GLY A 155 -4.80 12.30 30.47
N ILE A 156 -5.66 11.40 30.01
CA ILE A 156 -5.61 9.95 30.18
C ILE A 156 -5.44 9.35 28.78
N SER A 157 -4.55 8.37 28.62
CA SER A 157 -4.41 7.68 27.32
C SER A 157 -5.60 6.78 27.07
N ASP A 158 -5.92 6.54 25.80
CA ASP A 158 -7.06 5.72 25.38
C ASP A 158 -6.99 4.30 25.96
N ALA A 159 -5.80 3.68 25.98
CA ALA A 159 -5.53 2.42 26.65
C ALA A 159 -5.87 2.38 28.15
N LEU A 160 -5.82 3.54 28.81
CA LEU A 160 -6.04 3.72 30.26
C LEU A 160 -7.42 4.24 30.61
N GLU A 161 -8.28 4.50 29.62
CA GLU A 161 -9.66 4.88 29.88
C GLU A 161 -10.48 3.71 30.47
N ASP A 162 -11.57 4.06 31.15
CA ASP A 162 -12.60 3.15 31.69
C ASP A 162 -13.97 3.66 31.22
N PRO A 163 -14.35 3.45 29.94
CA PRO A 163 -15.54 4.05 29.37
C PRO A 163 -16.86 3.54 29.96
N ASP A 164 -16.88 2.32 30.52
CA ASP A 164 -18.08 1.71 31.08
C ASP A 164 -18.16 1.79 32.63
N GLY A 165 -17.05 2.17 33.28
CA GLY A 165 -16.97 2.50 34.70
C GLY A 165 -16.94 1.27 35.61
N ASP A 166 -16.51 0.12 35.11
CA ASP A 166 -16.45 -1.13 35.87
C ASP A 166 -15.16 -1.26 36.72
N GLY A 167 -14.21 -0.35 36.51
CA GLY A 167 -12.93 -0.27 37.21
C GLY A 167 -11.77 -1.01 36.54
N LEU A 168 -11.96 -1.50 35.31
CA LEU A 168 -10.91 -2.04 34.44
C LEU A 168 -10.58 -1.02 33.35
N THR A 169 -9.31 -0.95 32.94
CA THR A 169 -8.93 -0.10 31.81
C THR A 169 -9.24 -0.81 30.49
N THR A 170 -9.47 -0.06 29.42
CA THR A 170 -9.72 -0.60 28.08
C THR A 170 -8.64 -1.61 27.65
N LEU A 171 -7.36 -1.31 27.91
CA LEU A 171 -6.26 -2.25 27.65
C LEU A 171 -6.41 -3.58 28.40
N PHE A 172 -6.88 -3.54 29.65
CA PHE A 172 -7.09 -4.75 30.44
C PHE A 172 -8.26 -5.57 29.93
N GLU A 173 -9.36 -4.92 29.53
CA GLU A 173 -10.54 -5.60 28.99
C GLU A 173 -10.23 -6.35 27.69
N LEU A 174 -9.55 -5.68 26.75
CA LEU A 174 -9.16 -6.24 25.46
C LEU A 174 -8.20 -7.43 25.58
N ASN A 175 -7.36 -7.44 26.61
CA ASN A 175 -6.39 -8.51 26.84
C ASN A 175 -6.96 -9.71 27.64
N THR A 176 -8.14 -9.56 28.26
CA THR A 176 -8.72 -10.58 29.16
C THR A 176 -10.02 -11.20 28.67
N THR A 177 -10.45 -10.93 27.43
CA THR A 177 -11.70 -11.44 26.83
C THR A 177 -12.96 -11.11 27.66
N ILE A 178 -12.91 -10.03 28.45
CA ILE A 178 -14.09 -9.46 29.10
C ILE A 178 -14.74 -8.54 28.06
N PRO A 179 -16.00 -8.79 27.64
CA PRO A 179 -16.61 -8.01 26.58
C PRO A 179 -17.01 -6.61 27.05
N ILE A 180 -16.36 -5.60 26.49
CA ILE A 180 -16.90 -4.25 26.27
C ILE A 180 -18.18 -4.43 25.43
N PRO A 181 -19.42 -4.48 25.98
CA PRO A 181 -19.94 -3.58 27.01
C PRO A 181 -20.82 -4.26 28.08
N CYS A 182 -20.52 -4.03 29.36
CA CYS A 182 -21.57 -4.12 30.37
C CYS A 182 -22.27 -2.79 30.54
N SER A 183 -23.34 -2.59 29.75
CA SER A 183 -24.26 -1.46 29.91
C SER A 183 -24.60 -1.19 31.40
N PRO A 184 -24.72 0.08 31.84
CA PRO A 184 -25.19 0.42 33.19
C PRO A 184 -26.63 -0.06 33.48
N THR A 185 -27.32 -0.60 32.47
CA THR A 185 -28.66 -1.21 32.59
C THR A 185 -28.61 -2.73 32.80
N ALA A 186 -27.42 -3.35 32.69
CA ALA A 186 -27.25 -4.77 32.96
C ALA A 186 -27.44 -5.01 34.46
N THR A 187 -28.56 -5.65 34.81
CA THR A 187 -28.77 -6.16 36.18
C THR A 187 -27.53 -6.94 36.63
N ARG A 188 -27.11 -6.73 37.90
CA ARG A 188 -25.92 -7.28 38.62
C ARG A 188 -25.58 -8.77 38.42
N THR A 189 -26.38 -9.52 37.67
CA THR A 189 -26.19 -10.92 37.33
C THR A 189 -25.45 -11.10 35.99
N ALA A 190 -25.45 -10.09 35.11
CA ALA A 190 -24.81 -10.15 33.79
C ALA A 190 -23.43 -9.48 33.74
N CYS A 191 -23.07 -8.68 34.76
CA CYS A 191 -21.72 -8.21 34.96
C CYS A 191 -21.28 -8.44 36.40
N PRO A 192 -20.32 -9.34 36.66
CA PRO A 192 -19.67 -9.37 37.95
C PRO A 192 -18.84 -8.10 38.03
N MET A 193 -19.35 -7.06 38.72
CA MET A 193 -18.49 -5.98 39.21
C MET A 193 -17.30 -6.66 39.86
N HIS A 194 -16.12 -6.55 39.25
CA HIS A 194 -14.93 -7.05 39.88
C HIS A 194 -14.78 -6.19 41.13
N THR A 195 -15.11 -6.77 42.29
CA THR A 195 -15.15 -6.00 43.52
C THR A 195 -13.77 -5.38 43.69
N ARG A 196 -13.75 -4.05 43.61
CA ARG A 196 -12.61 -3.19 43.89
C ARG A 196 -11.72 -3.88 44.93
N PRO A 197 -10.42 -4.13 44.68
CA PRO A 197 -9.54 -4.61 45.73
C PRO A 197 -9.71 -3.67 46.90
N SER A 198 -10.07 -4.24 48.05
CA SER A 198 -10.30 -3.50 49.28
C SER A 198 -9.17 -2.49 49.49
N SER A 199 -9.53 -1.27 49.91
CA SER A 199 -8.64 -0.15 50.27
C SER A 199 -7.54 -0.49 51.33
N LYS A 200 -7.30 -1.77 51.63
CA LYS A 200 -6.26 -2.24 52.54
C LYS A 200 -4.89 -2.42 51.91
N ASP A 201 -4.77 -2.47 50.57
CA ASP A 201 -3.47 -2.71 49.92
C ASP A 201 -2.74 -1.45 49.44
N LEU A 202 -3.33 -0.25 49.58
CA LEU A 202 -2.65 1.03 49.34
C LEU A 202 -1.99 1.61 50.60
N ARG A 203 -1.22 0.79 51.33
CA ARG A 203 -0.18 1.31 52.23
C ARG A 203 1.18 0.95 51.66
N SER A 204 1.70 1.89 50.87
CA SER A 204 3.11 2.09 50.60
C SER A 204 3.96 1.82 51.85
N ASN A 205 4.78 0.77 51.81
CA ASN A 205 5.94 0.66 52.70
C ASN A 205 6.98 1.71 52.22
N PRO A 206 7.38 2.69 53.04
CA PRO A 206 8.53 3.51 52.70
C PRO A 206 9.82 2.68 52.84
N PRO A 207 10.86 2.94 52.04
CA PRO A 207 12.10 2.18 52.08
C PRO A 207 12.84 2.40 53.41
N SER A 208 13.19 1.30 54.07
CA SER A 208 14.00 1.26 55.29
C SER A 208 15.40 1.82 55.03
N VAL A 209 15.68 3.02 55.52
CA VAL A 209 17.04 3.57 55.60
C VAL A 209 17.74 2.92 56.79
N THR A 210 18.60 1.94 56.54
CA THR A 210 19.53 1.41 57.55
C THR A 210 20.70 2.38 57.74
N ARG A 211 20.69 3.13 58.85
CA ARG A 211 21.88 3.79 59.38
C ARG A 211 22.71 2.78 60.19
N SER A 212 23.95 2.51 59.75
CA SER A 212 24.98 1.91 60.60
C SER A 212 25.33 2.82 61.78
N PRO A 213 25.59 2.28 62.97
CA PRO A 213 26.47 2.92 63.93
C PRO A 213 27.84 2.24 63.91
N SER A 214 28.88 3.07 63.81
CA SER A 214 30.23 2.77 64.21
C SER A 214 30.33 2.64 65.73
N ILE A 215 31.05 1.60 66.18
CA ILE A 215 32.12 1.52 67.20
C ILE A 215 32.25 0.05 67.61
#